data_AF-A0A059KHE6-F1
#
_entry.id   AF-A0A059KHE6-F1
#
_cell.length_a   1.000
_cell.length_b   1.000
_cell.length_c   1.000
_cell.angle_alpha   90.00
_cell.angle_beta   90.00
_cell.angle_gamma   90.00
#
_symmetry.space_group_name_H-M   'P 1'
#
loop_
_entity.id
_entity.type
_entity.pdbx_description
1 polymer ?
#
loop_
_entity_poly.entity_id
_entity_poly.type
_entity_poly.pdbx_seq_one_letter_code
_entity_poly.pdbx_strand_id
1 'polypeptide(L)' 'MLLQRMTALRCTVPYALEGRMRRELEAAGALLGEVRHGAQVELNFQLPETQAPGLKARLDEAGQGRVGWLAPA' A
#
# COMPACT_ATOMS: atom_id res chain seq x y z
N MET A 1 -22.84 -3.35 -14.81
CA MET A 1 -21.64 -3.34 -13.95
C MET A 1 -20.54 -2.59 -14.69
N LEU A 2 -20.02 -1.50 -14.14
CA LEU A 2 -18.85 -0.82 -14.70
C LEU A 2 -17.62 -1.65 -14.34
N LEU A 3 -16.84 -2.03 -15.35
CA LEU A 3 -15.57 -2.71 -15.13
C LEU A 3 -14.56 -1.68 -14.62
N GLN A 4 -14.10 -1.82 -13.37
CA GLN A 4 -13.06 -0.96 -12.82
C GLN A 4 -11.69 -1.62 -13.00
N ARG A 5 -10.71 -0.86 -13.47
CA ARG A 5 -9.34 -1.35 -13.63
C ARG A 5 -8.67 -1.40 -12.27
N MET A 6 -8.16 -2.57 -11.90
CA MET A 6 -7.40 -2.77 -10.67
C MET A 6 -5.92 -2.64 -10.96
N THR A 7 -5.18 -2.03 -10.03
CA THR A 7 -3.72 -1.95 -10.08
C THR A 7 -3.14 -2.59 -8.83
N ALA A 8 -2.02 -3.29 -9.01
CA ALA A 8 -1.24 -3.85 -7.92
C ALA A 8 -0.14 -2.86 -7.55
N LEU A 9 -0.02 -2.57 -6.26
CA LEU A 9 1.03 -1.74 -5.70
C LEU A 9 1.81 -2.53 -4.65
N ARG A 10 3.06 -2.13 -4.49
CA ARG A 10 3.96 -2.70 -3.50
C ARG A 10 4.78 -1.61 -2.85
N CYS A 11 4.86 -1.64 -1.52
CA CYS A 11 5.73 -0.75 -0.78
C CYS A 11 6.42 -1.47 0.38
N THR A 12 7.53 -0.90 0.82
CA THR A 12 8.25 -1.32 2.02
C THR A 12 8.18 -0.22 3.06
N VAL A 13 8.03 -0.61 4.33
CA VAL A 13 8.06 0.30 5.46
C VAL A 13 8.80 -0.33 6.64
N PRO A 14 9.36 0.47 7.55
CA PRO A 14 9.83 -0.03 8.85
C PRO A 14 8.70 -0.74 9.62
N TYR A 15 9.03 -1.79 10.37
CA TYR A 15 8.07 -2.57 11.17
C TYR A 15 7.19 -1.71 12.09
N ALA A 16 7.77 -0.65 12.69
CA ALA A 16 7.04 0.29 13.53
C ALA A 16 5.87 1.00 12.81
N LEU A 17 5.92 1.11 11.48
CA LEU A 17 4.91 1.76 10.65
C LEU A 17 3.92 0.77 10.02
N GLU A 18 4.15 -0.54 10.11
CA GLU A 18 3.27 -1.56 9.53
C GLU A 18 1.81 -1.37 9.98
N GLY A 19 1.58 -1.29 11.28
CA GLY A 19 0.24 -1.15 11.84
C GLY A 19 -0.47 0.11 11.33
N ARG A 20 0.29 1.17 11.02
CA ARG A 20 -0.26 2.38 10.40
C ARG A 20 -0.61 2.14 8.93
N MET A 21 0.29 1.54 8.15
CA MET A 21 0.04 1.23 6.74
C MET A 21 -1.18 0.33 6.56
N ARG A 22 -1.30 -0.74 7.34
CA ARG A 22 -2.44 -1.65 7.29
C ARG A 22 -3.78 -0.91 7.48
N ARG A 23 -3.84 0.01 8.45
CA ARG A 23 -5.03 0.83 8.70
C ARG A 23 -5.35 1.79 7.54
N GLU A 24 -4.34 2.42 6.94
CA GLU A 24 -4.56 3.28 5.76
C GLU A 24 -5.07 2.48 4.56
N LEU A 25 -4.55 1.26 4.36
CA LEU A 25 -4.99 0.34 3.31
C LEU A 25 -6.44 -0.10 3.52
N GLU A 26 -6.79 -0.50 4.75
CA GLU A 26 -8.17 -0.85 5.11
C GLU A 26 -9.12 0.35 4.93
N ALA A 27 -8.72 1.53 5.38
CA ALA A 27 -9.51 2.76 5.25
C ALA A 27 -9.72 3.19 3.79
N ALA A 28 -8.81 2.81 2.89
CA ALA A 28 -8.93 3.03 1.46
C ALA A 28 -9.68 1.90 0.73
N GLY A 29 -10.08 0.83 1.44
CA GLY A 29 -10.68 -0.35 0.83
C GLY A 29 -9.72 -1.10 -0.10
N ALA A 30 -8.41 -0.97 0.11
CA ALA A 30 -7.42 -1.71 -0.65
C ALA A 30 -7.44 -3.19 -0.24
N LEU A 31 -7.35 -4.07 -1.23
CA LEU A 31 -7.21 -5.51 -1.03
C LEU A 31 -5.77 -5.80 -0.64
N LEU A 32 -5.53 -5.95 0.66
CA LEU A 32 -4.23 -6.37 1.17
C LEU A 32 -3.96 -7.82 0.73
N GLY A 33 -2.85 -8.01 0.02
CA GLY A 33 -2.35 -9.31 -0.40
C GLY A 33 -1.28 -9.82 0.57
N GLU A 34 -0.14 -10.22 0.00
CA GLU A 34 0.97 -10.74 0.79
C GLU A 34 1.67 -9.64 1.59
N VAL A 35 1.96 -9.93 2.87
CA VAL A 35 2.80 -9.10 3.72
C VAL A 35 4.03 -9.90 4.11
N ARG A 36 5.21 -9.40 3.76
CA ARG A 36 6.49 -10.05 4.08
C ARG A 36 7.20 -9.29 5.17
N HIS A 37 7.52 -9.97 6.26
CA HIS A 37 8.27 -9.40 7.37
C HIS A 37 9.74 -9.78 7.24
N GLY A 38 10.60 -8.77 7.04
CA GLY A 38 12.05 -8.91 7.01
C GLY A 38 12.73 -7.76 7.74
N ALA A 39 13.82 -7.23 7.18
CA ALA A 39 14.43 -5.99 7.69
C ALA A 39 13.48 -4.79 7.56
N GLN A 40 12.65 -4.79 6.52
CA GLN A 40 11.49 -3.92 6.35
C GLN A 40 10.28 -4.80 6.09
N VAL A 41 9.09 -4.26 6.34
CA VAL A 41 7.82 -4.91 6.04
C VAL A 41 7.41 -4.53 4.63
N GLU A 42 7.33 -5.52 3.75
CA GLU A 42 6.82 -5.35 2.40
C GLU A 42 5.31 -5.62 2.42
N LEU A 43 4.53 -4.68 1.88
CA LEU A 43 3.09 -4.80 1.73
C LEU A 43 2.75 -4.85 0.25
N ASN A 44 2.11 -5.94 -0.16
CA ASN A 44 1.52 -6.08 -1.49
C ASN A 44 0.02 -5.84 -1.37
N PHE A 45 -0.54 -4.96 -2.19
CA PHE A 45 -1.97 -4.68 -2.15
C PHE A 45 -2.49 -4.27 -3.52
N GLN A 46 -3.79 -4.42 -3.71
CA GLN A 46 -4.47 -4.09 -4.96
C GLN A 46 -5.64 -3.17 -4.68
N LEU A 47 -5.84 -2.21 -5.58
CA LEU A 47 -6.95 -1.27 -5.48
C LEU A 47 -7.33 -0.74 -6.86
N PRO A 48 -8.49 -0.08 -6.99
CA PRO A 48 -8.87 0.57 -8.24
C PRO A 48 -7.81 1.58 -8.67
N GLU A 49 -7.43 1.57 -9.95
CA GLU A 49 -6.37 2.41 -10.51
C GLU A 49 -6.63 3.91 -10.29
N THR A 50 -7.90 4.31 -10.27
CA THR A 50 -8.35 5.68 -9.97
C THR A 50 -8.02 6.11 -8.54
N GLN A 51 -7.92 5.18 -7.59
CA GLN A 51 -7.62 5.44 -6.18
C GLN A 51 -6.12 5.35 -5.88
N ALA A 52 -5.32 4.79 -6.79
CA ALA A 52 -3.90 4.57 -6.58
C ALA A 52 -3.11 5.86 -6.27
N PRO A 53 -3.25 6.97 -7.01
CA PRO A 53 -2.50 8.20 -6.70
C PRO A 53 -2.82 8.75 -5.30
N GLY A 54 -4.10 8.73 -4.92
CA GLY A 54 -4.55 9.22 -3.60
C GLY A 54 -4.05 8.35 -2.46
N LEU A 55 -4.09 7.03 -2.62
CA LEU A 55 -3.57 6.11 -1.62
C LEU A 55 -2.04 6.24 -1.49
N LYS A 56 -1.31 6.37 -2.59
CA LYS A 56 0.15 6.55 -2.55
C LYS A 56 0.53 7.79 -1.73
N ALA A 57 -0.11 8.92 -1.99
CA ALA A 57 0.12 10.15 -1.23
C ALA A 57 -0.18 9.98 0.26
N ARG A 58 -1.32 9.37 0.61
CA ARG A 58 -1.69 9.07 2.00
C ARG A 58 -0.67 8.19 2.71
N LEU A 59 -0.18 7.15 2.04
CA LEU A 59 0.82 6.25 2.59
C LEU A 59 2.17 6.97 2.77
N ASP A 60 2.57 7.80 1.81
CA ASP A 60 3.80 8.61 1.90
C ASP A 60 3.74 9.59 3.09
N GLU A 61 2.61 10.28 3.27
CA GLU A 61 2.37 11.15 4.43
C GLU A 61 2.33 10.35 5.74
N ALA A 62 1.63 9.22 5.77
CA ALA A 62 1.55 8.36 6.94
C ALA A 62 2.90 7.74 7.31
N GLY A 63 3.72 7.46 6.30
CA GLY A 63 5.07 6.91 6.45
C GLY A 63 6.11 7.97 6.74
N GLN A 64 5.73 9.26 6.75
CA GLN A 64 6.65 10.39 6.94
C GLN A 64 7.82 10.33 5.95
N GLY A 65 7.55 9.95 4.70
CA GLY A 65 8.58 9.78 3.66
C GLY A 65 9.45 8.52 3.80
N ARG A 66 9.11 7.58 4.70
CA ARG A 66 9.83 6.31 4.88
C ARG A 66 9.22 5.14 4.08
N VAL A 67 8.30 5.43 3.16
CA VAL A 67 7.70 4.42 2.29
C VAL A 67 8.59 4.20 1.08
N GLY A 68 9.10 2.98 0.92
CA GLY A 68 9.84 2.56 -0.26
C GLY A 68 8.91 1.94 -1.28
N TRP A 69 8.53 2.65 -2.33
CA TRP A 69 7.73 2.06 -3.41
C TRP A 69 8.55 1.07 -4.23
N LEU A 70 8.03 -0.16 -4.37
CA LEU A 70 8.66 -1.20 -5.17
C LEU A 70 7.93 -1.36 -6.51
N ALA A 71 8.60 -1.96 -7.49
CA ALA A 71 7.96 -2.39 -8.71
C ALA A 71 6.85 -3.44 -8.40
N PRO A 72 5.71 -3.39 -9.09
CA PRO A 72 4.77 -4.50 -9.06
C PRO A 72 5.47 -5.78 -9.57
N ALA A 73 5.19 -6.94 -8.95
CA ALA A 73 5.64 -8.23 -9.52
C ALA A 73 4.77 -8.62 -10.72
#